data_AF-A0A438KD82-F1
#
_entry.id   AF-A0A438KD82-F1
#
_cell.length_a   1.000
_cell.length_b   1.000
_cell.length_c   1.000
_cell.angle_alpha   90.00
_cell.angle_beta   90.00
_cell.angle_gamma   90.00
#
_symmetry.space_group_name_H-M   'P 1'
#
loop_
_entity.id
_entity.type
_entity.pdbx_description
1 polymer ?
#
loop_
_entity_poly.entity_id
_entity_poly.type
_entity_poly.pdbx_seq_one_letter_code
_entity_poly.pdbx_strand_id
1 'polypeptide(L)'
;MAALSIVIKEDAGMKTAKLRDEKELLDRQQHADTEARKNLEENLQELTNRKEELDSQEEQMQTRLKNILDASVKHKKDLTQEKKDLREMQDKLGASRKKHQKYKLRISEIEDQLRELKADRHENERDARLSQAVETLKRLFPGVHGRMTELCRPTQKKYNLAVTVAMGKFMDAVVVEDEHTGKECIKVLLT
;
A
#
# COMPACT_ATOMS: atom_id res chain seq x y z
N MET A 1 124.13 32.08 6.89
CA MET A 1 123.21 31.45 5.91
C MET A 1 122.34 30.37 6.57
N ALA A 2 122.90 29.32 7.18
CA ALA A 2 122.12 28.22 7.76
C ALA A 2 121.18 28.62 8.93
N ALA A 3 121.65 29.44 9.88
CA ALA A 3 120.86 29.84 11.06
C ALA A 3 119.63 30.72 10.71
N LEU A 4 119.77 31.64 9.74
CA LEU A 4 118.66 32.49 9.29
C LEU A 4 117.57 31.68 8.57
N SER A 5 117.96 30.62 7.85
CA SER A 5 117.03 29.70 7.21
C SER A 5 116.22 28.86 8.22
N ILE A 6 116.81 28.52 9.37
CA ILE A 6 116.14 27.78 10.44
C ILE A 6 115.09 28.67 11.12
N VAL A 7 115.44 29.91 11.47
CA VAL A 7 114.51 30.87 12.09
C VAL A 7 113.32 31.19 11.18
N ILE A 8 113.56 31.37 9.88
CA ILE A 8 112.47 31.60 8.91
C ILE A 8 111.58 30.36 8.76
N LYS A 9 112.15 29.15 8.79
CA LYS A 9 111.38 27.90 8.76
C LYS A 9 110.55 27.69 10.01
N GLU A 10 111.06 28.03 11.20
CA GLU A 10 110.32 27.93 12.46
C GLU A 10 109.18 28.94 12.55
N ASP A 11 109.40 30.20 12.17
CA ASP A 11 108.33 31.22 12.17
C ASP A 11 107.23 30.91 11.13
N ALA A 12 107.63 30.42 9.94
CA ALA A 12 106.68 29.89 8.95
C ALA A 12 105.94 28.64 9.46
N GLY A 13 106.63 27.76 10.19
CA GLY A 13 106.03 26.60 10.84
C GLY A 13 104.98 26.97 11.89
N MET A 14 105.27 27.94 12.76
CA MET A 14 104.33 28.43 13.78
C MET A 14 103.10 29.14 13.17
N LYS A 15 103.29 29.98 12.15
CA LYS A 15 102.17 30.64 11.46
C LYS A 15 101.31 29.64 10.68
N THR A 16 101.92 28.67 10.02
CA THR A 16 101.18 27.63 9.28
C THR A 16 100.49 26.62 10.20
N ALA A 17 101.02 26.36 11.41
CA ALA A 17 100.35 25.53 12.40
C ALA A 17 99.02 26.16 12.86
N LYS A 18 99.03 27.46 13.24
CA LYS A 18 97.80 28.18 13.64
C LYS A 18 96.74 28.17 12.55
N LEU A 19 97.14 28.41 11.30
CA LEU A 19 96.23 28.38 10.14
C LEU A 19 95.70 26.97 9.84
N ARG A 20 96.46 25.91 10.14
CA ARG A 20 95.99 24.52 10.02
C ARG A 20 94.97 24.18 11.08
N ASP A 21 95.21 24.56 12.34
CA ASP A 21 94.27 24.32 13.44
C ASP A 21 92.94 25.05 13.20
N GLU A 22 92.99 26.31 12.74
CA GLU A 22 91.80 27.08 12.38
C GLU A 22 91.06 26.46 11.19
N LYS A 23 91.77 25.98 10.17
CA LYS A 23 91.18 25.25 9.06
C LYS A 23 90.49 23.96 9.54
N GLU A 24 91.14 23.16 10.40
CA GLU A 24 90.53 21.94 10.92
C GLU A 24 89.27 22.21 11.73
N LEU A 25 89.24 23.30 12.51
CA LEU A 25 88.04 23.74 13.23
C LEU A 25 86.91 24.13 12.27
N LEU A 26 87.22 24.94 11.25
CA LEU A 26 86.26 25.35 10.23
C LEU A 26 85.75 24.16 9.41
N ASP A 27 86.61 23.20 9.04
CA ASP A 27 86.23 22.00 8.30
C ASP A 27 85.28 21.12 9.14
N ARG A 28 85.53 20.97 10.46
CA ARG A 28 84.62 20.25 11.37
C ARG A 28 83.28 20.96 11.52
N GLN A 29 83.29 22.29 11.65
CA GLN A 29 82.07 23.07 11.74
C GLN A 29 81.26 22.99 10.44
N GLN A 30 81.91 23.13 9.29
CA GLN A 30 81.27 22.96 7.98
C GLN A 30 80.68 21.56 7.81
N HIS A 31 81.36 20.52 8.29
CA HIS A 31 80.83 19.16 8.26
C HIS A 31 79.57 19.02 9.12
N ALA A 32 79.60 19.50 10.37
CA ALA A 32 78.45 19.49 11.27
C ALA A 32 77.25 20.28 10.70
N ASP A 33 77.49 21.46 10.12
CA ASP A 33 76.46 22.28 9.48
C ASP A 33 75.86 21.59 8.24
N THR A 34 76.68 20.85 7.49
CA THR A 34 76.22 20.09 6.32
C THR A 34 75.33 18.92 6.72
N GLU A 35 75.68 18.19 7.78
CA GLU A 35 74.84 17.12 8.33
C GLU A 35 73.53 17.68 8.91
N ALA A 36 73.59 18.80 9.64
CA ALA A 36 72.40 19.48 10.15
C ALA A 36 71.47 19.95 9.02
N ARG A 37 72.03 20.50 7.92
CA ARG A 37 71.26 20.88 6.74
C ARG A 37 70.59 19.67 6.09
N LYS A 38 71.31 18.56 5.95
CA LYS A 38 70.75 17.33 5.37
C LYS A 38 69.58 16.80 6.20
N ASN A 39 69.70 16.77 7.52
CA ASN A 39 68.60 16.35 8.40
C ASN A 39 67.38 17.29 8.29
N LEU A 40 67.60 18.60 8.15
CA LEU A 40 66.52 19.57 7.93
C LEU A 40 65.84 19.38 6.56
N GLU A 41 66.60 19.10 5.50
CA GLU A 41 66.08 18.79 4.17
C GLU A 41 65.23 17.50 4.19
N GLU A 42 65.70 16.45 4.87
CA GLU A 42 64.94 15.20 5.05
C GLU A 42 63.62 15.46 5.80
N ASN A 43 63.66 16.18 6.92
CA ASN A 43 62.45 16.56 7.67
C ASN A 43 61.48 17.42 6.84
N LEU A 44 61.99 18.34 6.03
CA LEU A 44 61.17 19.18 5.16
C LEU A 44 60.47 18.33 4.09
N GLN A 45 61.17 17.35 3.52
CA GLN A 45 60.59 16.42 2.55
C GLN A 45 59.49 15.57 3.19
N GLU A 46 59.71 15.05 4.40
CA GLU A 46 58.69 14.29 5.14
C GLU A 46 57.44 15.13 5.42
N LEU A 47 57.62 16.37 5.89
CA LEU A 47 56.51 17.30 6.14
C LEU A 47 55.76 17.66 4.86
N THR A 48 56.47 17.82 3.75
CA THR A 48 55.85 18.11 2.44
C THR A 48 55.01 16.94 1.96
N ASN A 49 55.55 15.72 2.01
CA ASN A 49 54.81 14.51 1.66
C ASN A 49 53.56 14.35 2.55
N ARG A 50 53.70 14.63 3.85
CA ARG A 50 52.57 14.55 4.78
C ARG A 50 51.49 15.59 4.49
N LYS A 51 51.88 16.80 4.08
CA LYS A 51 50.95 17.84 3.66
C LYS A 51 50.17 17.40 2.41
N GLU A 52 50.84 16.90 1.39
CA GLU A 52 50.19 16.42 0.15
C GLU A 52 49.21 15.28 0.44
N GLU A 53 49.55 14.37 1.35
CA GLU A 53 48.65 13.30 1.78
C GLU A 53 47.39 13.84 2.46
N LEU A 54 47.55 14.83 3.36
CA LEU A 54 46.44 15.47 4.05
C LEU A 54 45.55 16.26 3.09
N ASP A 55 46.14 17.00 2.14
CA ASP A 55 45.41 17.74 1.12
C ASP A 55 44.56 16.78 0.25
N SER A 56 45.13 15.63 -0.15
CA SER A 56 44.38 14.59 -0.88
C SER A 56 43.23 14.00 -0.05
N GLN A 57 43.46 13.76 1.25
CA GLN A 57 42.41 13.27 2.14
C GLN A 57 41.29 14.30 2.31
N GLU A 58 41.63 15.59 2.41
CA GLU A 58 40.64 16.67 2.50
C GLU A 58 39.77 16.72 1.24
N GLU A 59 40.36 16.70 0.05
CA GLU A 59 39.59 16.71 -1.22
C GLU A 59 38.64 15.49 -1.33
N GLN A 60 39.11 14.31 -0.93
CA GLN A 60 38.29 13.10 -0.89
C GLN A 60 37.11 13.25 0.08
N MET A 61 37.34 13.81 1.28
CA MET A 61 36.30 14.03 2.27
C MET A 61 35.29 15.09 1.82
N GLN A 62 35.74 16.18 1.20
CA GLN A 62 34.86 17.21 0.64
C GLN A 62 33.98 16.63 -0.47
N THR A 63 34.54 15.79 -1.35
CA THR A 63 33.79 15.11 -2.41
C THR A 63 32.73 14.16 -1.83
N ARG A 64 33.09 13.39 -0.79
CA ARG A 64 32.14 12.50 -0.10
C ARG A 64 31.01 13.29 0.56
N LEU A 65 31.33 14.41 1.22
CA LEU A 65 30.34 15.28 1.84
C LEU A 65 29.33 15.81 0.81
N LYS A 66 29.83 16.28 -0.34
CA LYS A 66 28.97 16.75 -1.44
C LYS A 66 28.02 15.66 -1.93
N ASN A 67 28.53 14.45 -2.17
CA ASN A 67 27.71 13.32 -2.62
C ASN A 67 26.62 12.94 -1.60
N ILE A 68 26.94 12.99 -0.30
CA ILE A 68 25.97 12.71 0.77
C ILE A 68 24.89 13.80 0.82
N LEU A 69 25.26 15.06 0.65
CA LEU A 69 24.30 16.16 0.62
C LEU A 69 23.35 16.05 -0.58
N ASP A 70 23.89 15.77 -1.77
CA ASP A 70 23.09 15.58 -2.99
C ASP A 70 22.13 14.38 -2.84
N ALA A 71 22.60 13.26 -2.28
CA ALA A 71 21.78 12.09 -1.98
C ALA A 71 20.67 12.41 -0.96
N SER A 72 20.99 13.15 0.11
CA SER A 72 20.04 13.58 1.13
C SER A 72 18.92 14.45 0.55
N VAL A 73 19.25 15.39 -0.35
CA VAL A 73 18.26 16.21 -1.05
C VAL A 73 17.36 15.35 -1.94
N LYS A 74 17.95 14.42 -2.71
CA LYS A 74 17.18 13.50 -3.55
C LYS A 74 16.23 12.63 -2.72
N HIS A 75 16.72 12.02 -1.64
CA HIS A 75 15.90 11.20 -0.76
C HIS A 75 14.78 11.98 -0.07
N LYS A 76 15.01 13.25 0.30
CA LYS A 76 13.93 14.11 0.81
C LYS A 76 12.84 14.33 -0.24
N LYS A 77 13.22 14.58 -1.50
CA LYS A 77 12.27 14.73 -2.60
C LYS A 77 11.49 13.45 -2.84
N ASP A 78 12.16 12.31 -2.93
CA ASP A 78 11.54 11.00 -3.12
C ASP A 78 10.57 10.69 -1.98
N LEU A 79 10.95 10.97 -0.72
CA LEU A 79 10.09 10.79 0.44
C LEU A 79 8.82 11.66 0.38
N THR A 80 8.93 12.91 -0.11
CA THR A 80 7.75 13.78 -0.28
C THR A 80 6.82 13.28 -1.37
N GLN A 81 7.38 12.74 -2.46
CA GLN A 81 6.62 12.19 -3.57
C GLN A 81 5.88 10.91 -3.15
N GLU A 82 6.58 9.97 -2.52
CA GLU A 82 6.00 8.73 -1.98
C GLU A 82 4.88 9.02 -0.96
N LYS A 83 5.05 10.02 -0.10
CA LYS A 83 3.99 10.44 0.83
C LYS A 83 2.75 10.98 0.12
N LYS A 84 2.93 11.67 -1.01
CA LYS A 84 1.82 12.16 -1.83
C LYS A 84 1.10 10.98 -2.50
N ASP A 85 1.85 10.07 -3.10
CA ASP A 85 1.31 8.91 -3.81
C ASP A 85 0.56 7.97 -2.84
N LEU A 86 1.08 7.79 -1.62
CA LEU A 86 0.40 7.06 -0.55
C LEU A 86 -0.97 7.68 -0.19
N ARG A 87 -1.04 9.02 -0.07
CA ARG A 87 -2.30 9.72 0.21
C ARG A 87 -3.30 9.53 -0.92
N GLU A 88 -2.86 9.72 -2.16
CA GLU A 88 -3.73 9.50 -3.33
C GLU A 88 -4.25 8.07 -3.42
N MET A 89 -3.42 7.08 -3.09
CA MET A 89 -3.80 5.67 -3.05
C MET A 89 -4.83 5.40 -1.93
N GLN A 90 -4.63 5.97 -0.74
CA GLN A 90 -5.59 5.88 0.37
C GLN A 90 -6.94 6.49 0.00
N ASP A 91 -6.96 7.64 -0.66
CA ASP A 91 -8.20 8.29 -1.12
C ASP A 91 -8.93 7.45 -2.17
N LYS A 92 -8.19 6.90 -3.15
CA LYS A 92 -8.73 5.96 -4.15
C LYS A 92 -9.32 4.72 -3.50
N LEU A 93 -8.64 4.14 -2.51
CA LEU A 93 -9.11 2.97 -1.78
C LEU A 93 -10.37 3.30 -0.96
N GLY A 94 -10.41 4.46 -0.30
CA GLY A 94 -11.58 4.96 0.41
C GLY A 94 -12.79 5.15 -0.52
N ALA A 95 -12.60 5.76 -1.69
CA ALA A 95 -13.65 5.93 -2.69
C ALA A 95 -14.14 4.60 -3.25
N SER A 96 -13.23 3.67 -3.57
CA SER A 96 -13.55 2.33 -4.04
C SER A 96 -14.37 1.55 -3.01
N ARG A 97 -13.97 1.61 -1.72
CA ARG A 97 -14.69 0.95 -0.62
C ARG A 97 -16.11 1.49 -0.46
N LYS A 98 -16.30 2.81 -0.54
CA LYS A 98 -17.65 3.44 -0.52
C LYS A 98 -18.51 2.96 -1.69
N LYS A 99 -17.95 2.91 -2.91
CA LYS A 99 -18.65 2.38 -4.09
C LYS A 99 -19.04 0.92 -3.89
N HIS A 100 -18.11 0.08 -3.43
CA HIS A 100 -18.37 -1.33 -3.16
C HIS A 100 -19.50 -1.52 -2.15
N GLN A 101 -19.50 -0.76 -1.06
CA GLN A 101 -20.57 -0.82 -0.06
C GLN A 101 -21.92 -0.38 -0.64
N LYS A 102 -21.95 0.69 -1.45
CA LYS A 102 -23.16 1.13 -2.16
C LYS A 102 -23.72 0.04 -3.07
N TYR A 103 -22.88 -0.61 -3.87
CA TYR A 103 -23.31 -1.67 -4.77
C TYR A 103 -23.76 -2.91 -3.99
N LYS A 104 -23.10 -3.27 -2.90
CA LYS A 104 -23.50 -4.39 -2.04
C LYS A 104 -24.90 -4.18 -1.46
N LEU A 105 -25.20 -2.97 -0.96
CA LEU A 105 -26.55 -2.63 -0.49
C LEU A 105 -27.57 -2.71 -1.62
N ARG A 106 -27.24 -2.16 -2.78
CA ARG A 106 -28.15 -2.18 -3.93
C ARG A 106 -28.45 -3.59 -4.44
N ILE A 107 -27.46 -4.48 -4.41
CA ILE A 107 -27.64 -5.90 -4.74
C ILE A 107 -28.60 -6.54 -3.74
N SER A 108 -28.40 -6.33 -2.44
CA SER A 108 -29.31 -6.86 -1.41
C SER A 108 -30.75 -6.40 -1.61
N GLU A 109 -30.97 -5.10 -1.88
CA GLU A 109 -32.30 -4.55 -2.16
C GLU A 109 -32.95 -5.21 -3.38
N ILE A 110 -32.19 -5.40 -4.46
CA ILE A 110 -32.71 -6.04 -5.68
C ILE A 110 -33.00 -7.52 -5.43
N GLU A 111 -32.19 -8.22 -4.63
CA GLU A 111 -32.44 -9.60 -4.26
C GLU A 111 -33.70 -9.76 -3.40
N ASP A 112 -33.94 -8.84 -2.47
CA ASP A 112 -35.18 -8.79 -1.67
C ASP A 112 -36.40 -8.59 -2.58
N GLN A 113 -36.34 -7.60 -3.47
CA GLN A 113 -37.41 -7.34 -4.45
C GLN A 113 -37.66 -8.54 -5.36
N LEU A 114 -36.60 -9.22 -5.80
CA LEU A 114 -36.72 -10.40 -6.64
C LEU A 114 -37.37 -11.57 -5.90
N ARG A 115 -37.08 -11.73 -4.60
CA ARG A 115 -37.73 -12.74 -3.76
C ARG A 115 -39.22 -12.48 -3.61
N GLU A 116 -39.60 -11.23 -3.33
CA GLU A 116 -41.00 -10.81 -3.22
C GLU A 116 -41.76 -11.04 -4.52
N LEU A 117 -41.24 -10.56 -5.66
CA LEU A 117 -41.88 -10.77 -6.96
C LEU A 117 -42.00 -12.24 -7.37
N LYS A 118 -41.03 -13.08 -6.96
CA LYS A 118 -41.13 -14.53 -7.19
C LYS A 118 -42.23 -15.17 -6.34
N ALA A 119 -42.38 -14.75 -5.08
CA ALA A 119 -43.46 -15.20 -4.22
C ALA A 119 -44.82 -14.81 -4.82
N ASP A 120 -44.99 -13.54 -5.20
CA ASP A 120 -46.20 -13.04 -5.86
C ASP A 120 -46.52 -13.81 -7.15
N ARG A 121 -45.51 -14.11 -7.97
CA ARG A 121 -45.70 -14.91 -9.19
C ARG A 121 -46.17 -16.32 -8.87
N HIS A 122 -45.59 -16.97 -7.86
CA HIS A 122 -46.01 -18.30 -7.44
C HIS A 122 -47.43 -18.33 -6.89
N GLU A 123 -47.82 -17.32 -6.11
CA GLU A 123 -49.19 -17.18 -5.61
C GLU A 123 -50.18 -16.95 -6.76
N ASN A 124 -49.86 -16.05 -7.70
CA ASN A 124 -50.69 -15.79 -8.87
C ASN A 124 -50.83 -17.02 -9.78
N GLU A 125 -49.73 -17.75 -10.03
CA GLU A 125 -49.78 -18.99 -10.82
C GLU A 125 -50.64 -20.06 -10.12
N ARG A 126 -50.55 -20.16 -8.79
CA ARG A 126 -51.37 -21.09 -8.01
C ARG A 126 -52.85 -20.72 -8.06
N ASP A 127 -53.19 -19.45 -7.87
CA ASP A 127 -54.57 -18.97 -7.94
C ASP A 127 -55.17 -19.14 -9.34
N ALA A 128 -54.40 -18.83 -10.39
CA ALA A 128 -54.82 -19.05 -11.77
C ALA A 128 -55.11 -20.53 -12.08
N ARG A 129 -54.23 -21.45 -11.65
CA ARG A 129 -54.44 -22.89 -11.81
C ARG A 129 -55.68 -23.38 -11.06
N LEU A 130 -55.87 -22.92 -9.83
CA LEU A 130 -57.05 -23.29 -9.04
C LEU A 130 -58.34 -22.76 -9.68
N SER A 131 -58.32 -21.52 -10.17
CA SER A 131 -59.45 -20.90 -10.88
C SER A 131 -59.83 -21.71 -12.13
N GLN A 132 -58.84 -22.11 -12.93
CA GLN A 132 -59.05 -22.94 -14.13
C GLN A 132 -59.59 -24.34 -13.80
N ALA A 133 -59.08 -24.98 -12.75
CA ALA A 133 -59.58 -26.27 -12.28
C ALA A 133 -61.05 -26.19 -11.85
N VAL A 134 -61.40 -25.15 -11.07
CA VAL A 134 -62.78 -24.93 -10.63
C VAL A 134 -63.71 -24.66 -11.81
N GLU A 135 -63.29 -23.85 -12.79
CA GLU A 135 -64.08 -23.62 -14.00
C GLU A 135 -64.33 -24.92 -14.79
N THR A 136 -63.34 -25.80 -14.84
CA THR A 136 -63.46 -27.12 -15.48
C THR A 136 -64.46 -28.00 -14.73
N LEU A 137 -64.39 -28.04 -13.40
CA LEU A 137 -65.35 -28.78 -12.57
C LEU A 137 -66.79 -28.25 -12.71
N LYS A 138 -66.98 -26.92 -12.77
CA LYS A 138 -68.30 -26.30 -13.03
C LYS A 138 -68.90 -26.74 -14.37
N ARG A 139 -68.07 -26.97 -15.39
CA ARG A 139 -68.54 -27.43 -16.71
C ARG A 139 -68.91 -28.92 -16.72
N LEU A 140 -68.19 -29.74 -15.95
CA LEU A 140 -68.42 -31.18 -15.86
C LEU A 140 -69.59 -31.54 -14.93
N PHE A 141 -69.76 -30.78 -13.84
CA PHE A 141 -70.74 -31.05 -12.80
C PHE A 141 -71.55 -29.78 -12.49
N PRO A 142 -72.84 -29.72 -12.86
CA PRO A 142 -73.68 -28.54 -12.62
C PRO A 142 -73.91 -28.24 -11.12
N GLY A 143 -73.70 -29.21 -10.24
CA GLY A 143 -73.77 -29.04 -8.78
C GLY A 143 -72.57 -28.34 -8.14
N VAL A 144 -71.60 -27.83 -8.92
CA VAL A 144 -70.46 -27.04 -8.42
C VAL A 144 -70.79 -25.56 -8.49
N HIS A 145 -70.92 -24.89 -7.34
CA HIS A 145 -71.27 -23.47 -7.29
C HIS A 145 -70.05 -22.53 -7.44
N GLY A 146 -68.87 -22.98 -6.99
CA GLY A 146 -67.61 -22.24 -7.12
C GLY A 146 -66.87 -22.05 -5.80
N ARG A 147 -65.87 -21.16 -5.80
CA ARG A 147 -65.05 -20.92 -4.61
C ARG A 147 -65.69 -19.96 -3.62
N MET A 148 -65.33 -20.09 -2.34
CA MET A 148 -65.77 -19.14 -1.31
C MET A 148 -65.39 -17.68 -1.62
N THR A 149 -64.24 -17.43 -2.24
CA THR A 149 -63.83 -16.10 -2.75
C THR A 149 -64.81 -15.50 -3.76
N GLU A 150 -65.46 -16.33 -4.58
CA GLU A 150 -66.41 -15.90 -5.60
C GLU A 150 -67.82 -15.71 -5.02
N LEU A 151 -68.18 -16.53 -4.04
CA LEU A 151 -69.52 -16.61 -3.46
C LEU A 151 -69.73 -15.67 -2.26
N CYS A 152 -68.68 -15.37 -1.50
CA CYS A 152 -68.75 -14.51 -0.33
C CYS A 152 -68.29 -13.08 -0.67
N ARG A 153 -69.24 -12.15 -0.78
CA ARG A 153 -68.94 -10.70 -0.91
C ARG A 153 -69.48 -9.93 0.29
N PRO A 154 -68.62 -9.40 1.17
CA PRO A 154 -69.06 -8.59 2.30
C PRO A 154 -69.81 -7.34 1.83
N THR A 155 -70.84 -6.92 2.58
CA THR A 155 -71.68 -5.76 2.23
C THR A 155 -70.89 -4.45 2.13
N GLN A 156 -69.79 -4.33 2.89
CA GLN A 156 -68.90 -3.17 2.85
C GLN A 156 -67.46 -3.62 2.65
N LYS A 157 -66.75 -2.98 1.70
CA LYS A 157 -65.35 -3.32 1.35
C LYS A 157 -64.38 -3.27 2.53
N LYS A 158 -64.65 -2.45 3.54
CA LYS A 158 -63.84 -2.34 4.75
C LYS A 158 -63.73 -3.64 5.55
N TYR A 159 -64.66 -4.58 5.36
CA TYR A 159 -64.65 -5.89 6.03
C TYR A 159 -63.94 -6.98 5.24
N ASN A 160 -63.47 -6.72 4.02
CA ASN A 160 -62.83 -7.73 3.19
C ASN A 160 -61.62 -8.37 3.90
N LEU A 161 -60.75 -7.55 4.51
CA LEU A 161 -59.60 -8.06 5.26
C LEU A 161 -60.03 -8.95 6.44
N ALA A 162 -61.03 -8.52 7.21
CA ALA A 162 -61.52 -9.29 8.35
C ALA A 162 -62.11 -10.64 7.93
N VAL A 163 -62.85 -10.68 6.82
CA VAL A 163 -63.43 -11.91 6.27
C VAL A 163 -62.35 -12.85 5.75
N THR A 164 -61.36 -12.35 5.00
CA THR A 164 -60.22 -13.16 4.54
C THR A 164 -59.43 -13.75 5.71
N VAL A 165 -59.18 -12.97 6.77
CA VAL A 165 -58.47 -13.44 7.96
C VAL A 165 -59.29 -14.48 8.73
N ALA A 166 -60.59 -14.28 8.90
CA ALA A 166 -61.46 -15.20 9.62
C ALA A 166 -61.67 -16.54 8.89
N MET A 167 -61.85 -16.50 7.56
CA MET A 167 -62.05 -17.68 6.73
C MET A 167 -60.73 -18.43 6.47
N GLY A 168 -59.61 -17.71 6.40
CA GLY A 168 -58.28 -18.27 6.20
C GLY A 168 -58.23 -19.24 5.01
N LYS A 169 -57.81 -20.49 5.27
CA LYS A 169 -57.71 -21.55 4.26
C LYS A 169 -59.04 -21.91 3.57
N PHE A 170 -60.19 -21.58 4.18
CA PHE A 170 -61.50 -21.87 3.61
C PHE A 170 -61.91 -20.87 2.51
N MET A 171 -61.15 -19.79 2.29
CA MET A 171 -61.37 -18.88 1.17
C MET A 171 -61.21 -19.59 -0.19
N ASP A 172 -60.32 -20.58 -0.26
CA ASP A 172 -60.10 -21.40 -1.47
C ASP A 172 -61.02 -22.63 -1.54
N ALA A 173 -61.92 -22.83 -0.57
CA ALA A 173 -62.82 -23.97 -0.56
C ALA A 173 -63.84 -23.89 -1.70
N VAL A 174 -64.10 -25.03 -2.35
CA VAL A 174 -65.10 -25.17 -3.42
C VAL A 174 -66.42 -25.63 -2.80
N VAL A 175 -67.50 -24.91 -3.10
CA VAL A 175 -68.86 -25.20 -2.64
C VAL A 175 -69.57 -26.05 -3.69
N VAL A 176 -70.15 -27.17 -3.23
CA VAL A 176 -70.90 -28.14 -4.03
C VAL A 176 -72.28 -28.38 -3.41
N GLU A 177 -73.23 -28.83 -4.22
CA GLU A 177 -74.63 -29.06 -3.84
C GLU A 177 -74.81 -30.26 -2.89
N ASP A 178 -74.09 -31.35 -3.15
CA ASP A 178 -74.22 -32.61 -2.41
C ASP A 178 -72.89 -33.38 -2.26
N GLU A 179 -72.84 -34.34 -1.33
CA GLU A 179 -71.65 -35.14 -1.03
C GLU A 179 -71.21 -36.01 -2.22
N HIS A 180 -72.15 -36.49 -3.04
CA HIS A 180 -71.86 -37.34 -4.19
C HIS A 180 -71.10 -36.54 -5.27
N THR A 181 -71.57 -35.33 -5.58
CA THR A 181 -70.90 -34.38 -6.48
C THR A 181 -69.48 -34.04 -6.00
N GLY A 182 -69.30 -33.84 -4.68
CA GLY A 182 -67.98 -33.63 -4.09
C GLY A 182 -67.01 -34.80 -4.29
N LYS A 183 -67.47 -36.05 -4.10
CA LYS A 183 -66.65 -37.25 -4.34
C LYS A 183 -66.25 -37.40 -5.80
N GLU A 184 -67.16 -37.13 -6.74
CA GLU A 184 -66.87 -37.19 -8.18
C GLU A 184 -65.86 -36.11 -8.59
N CYS A 185 -65.95 -34.90 -8.04
CA CYS A 185 -64.94 -33.84 -8.27
C CYS A 185 -63.54 -34.25 -7.78
N ILE A 186 -63.45 -34.89 -6.61
CA ILE A 186 -62.17 -35.36 -6.05
C ILE A 186 -61.55 -36.43 -6.96
N LYS A 187 -62.35 -37.37 -7.48
CA LYS A 187 -61.85 -38.40 -8.41
C LYS A 187 -61.26 -37.78 -9.67
N VAL A 188 -61.91 -36.77 -10.25
CA VAL A 188 -61.44 -36.08 -11.46
C VAL A 188 -60.15 -35.29 -11.22
N LEU A 189 -59.96 -34.70 -10.02
CA LEU A 189 -58.75 -33.94 -9.69
C LEU A 189 -57.54 -34.81 -9.32
N LEU A 190 -57.77 -36.04 -8.85
CA LEU A 190 -56.71 -36.97 -8.41
C LEU A 190 -56.27 -37.96 -9.51
N THR A 191 -56.98 -38.01 -10.64
CA THR A 191 -56.65 -38.84 -11.81
C THR A 191 -55.81 -38.02 -12.79
#